data_AF-A0A2L0R237-F1
#
_entry.id   AF-A0A2L0R237-F1
#
_cell.length_a   1.000
_cell.length_b   1.000
_cell.length_c   1.000
_cell.angle_alpha   90.00
_cell.angle_beta   90.00
_cell.angle_gamma   90.00
#
_symmetry.space_group_name_H-M   'P 1'
#
loop_
_entity.id
_entity.type
_entity.pdbx_description
1 polymer ?
#
loop_
_entity_poly.entity_id
_entity_poly.type
_entity_poly.pdbx_seq_one_letter_code
_entity_poly.pdbx_strand_id
1 'polypeptide(L)'
;MVSGMADLGAEAILLAGAGRAILLQLAEPGVARGVAEHSTFTDRPINRLKGTLTYVYAVVYGTDEQVKEVRRRVNRAHAPVRRAADDKSPGYNAYDAGLQLWVTATLYDTALTIIEKVYGPLDDESADAMYRDYAKLGTALQLPGQMWPEDRAAFGHYWDEKMRALRADENAVRFGRGLLYPKRAALWYLAIMPFARFLTAGLLPDQLRQDFGLAWSHRHERRFNRTFKILALTYPKLPVGIRHWFKDYCLNQLDISSRQAMAA
;
A
#
# COMPACT_ATOMS: atom_id res chain seq x y z
N MET A 1 -21.61 -15.02 -13.50
CA MET A 1 -20.53 -15.89 -13.02
C MET A 1 -19.79 -15.11 -11.96
N VAL A 2 -19.95 -15.51 -10.70
CA VAL A 2 -19.28 -14.87 -9.56
C VAL A 2 -17.79 -15.21 -9.71
N SER A 3 -17.00 -14.25 -10.16
CA SER A 3 -15.54 -14.35 -10.09
C SER A 3 -15.19 -14.40 -8.61
N GLY A 4 -14.83 -15.58 -8.11
CA GLY A 4 -14.32 -15.73 -6.76
C GLY A 4 -13.18 -14.75 -6.54
N MET A 5 -13.24 -14.07 -5.40
CA MET A 5 -12.34 -13.05 -4.90
C MET A 5 -10.84 -13.31 -4.98
N ALA A 6 -10.43 -14.56 -5.20
CA ALA A 6 -9.05 -14.90 -5.50
C ALA A 6 -8.45 -14.04 -6.63
N ASP A 7 -9.24 -13.43 -7.51
CA ASP A 7 -8.72 -12.58 -8.59
C ASP A 7 -8.53 -11.09 -8.24
N LEU A 8 -9.32 -10.47 -7.34
CA LEU A 8 -9.31 -9.00 -7.21
C LEU A 8 -8.03 -8.46 -6.54
N GLY A 9 -7.45 -9.21 -5.60
CA GLY A 9 -6.16 -8.86 -5.00
C GLY A 9 -4.99 -8.96 -5.98
N ALA A 10 -5.15 -9.65 -7.12
CA ALA A 10 -4.12 -9.82 -8.14
C ALA A 10 -4.10 -8.68 -9.17
N GLU A 11 -5.08 -7.79 -9.13
CA GLU A 11 -5.30 -6.76 -10.14
C GLU A 11 -4.19 -5.70 -10.13
N ALA A 12 -3.55 -5.50 -11.27
CA ALA A 12 -2.54 -4.47 -11.48
C ALA A 12 -3.12 -3.05 -11.33
N ILE A 13 -4.45 -2.87 -11.44
CA ILE A 13 -5.09 -1.57 -11.20
C ILE A 13 -4.88 -1.07 -9.76
N LEU A 14 -4.62 -1.96 -8.80
CA LEU A 14 -4.27 -1.60 -7.42
C LEU A 14 -3.02 -0.71 -7.34
N LEU A 15 -2.12 -0.78 -8.34
CA LEU A 15 -0.97 0.12 -8.46
C LEU A 15 -1.37 1.60 -8.56
N ALA A 16 -2.57 1.91 -9.07
CA ALA A 16 -3.11 3.27 -9.09
C ALA A 16 -3.26 3.86 -7.68
N GLY A 17 -3.47 3.00 -6.67
CA GLY A 17 -3.58 3.37 -5.26
C GLY A 17 -2.25 3.41 -4.50
N ALA A 18 -1.13 2.98 -5.10
CA ALA A 18 0.13 2.83 -4.38
C ALA A 18 0.59 4.13 -3.68
N GLY A 19 0.48 5.27 -4.38
CA GLY A 19 0.83 6.57 -3.79
C GLY A 19 -0.09 6.96 -2.62
N ARG A 20 -1.39 6.65 -2.71
CA ARG A 20 -2.36 6.89 -1.64
C ARG A 20 -2.00 6.11 -0.37
N ALA A 21 -1.79 4.79 -0.51
CA ALA A 21 -1.41 3.93 0.62
C ALA A 21 -0.12 4.42 1.28
N ILE A 22 0.91 4.75 0.50
CA ILE A 22 2.19 5.22 1.04
C ILE A 22 2.03 6.55 1.79
N LEU A 23 1.24 7.49 1.28
CA LEU A 23 1.06 8.78 1.95
C LEU A 23 0.20 8.66 3.23
N LEU A 24 -0.79 7.77 3.25
CA LEU A 24 -1.52 7.43 4.48
C LEU A 24 -0.58 6.81 5.54
N GLN A 25 0.30 5.91 5.12
CA GLN A 25 1.30 5.32 6.00
C GLN A 25 2.29 6.36 6.52
N LEU A 26 2.79 7.24 5.65
CA LEU A 26 3.72 8.30 6.04
C LEU A 26 3.07 9.35 6.94
N ALA A 27 1.76 9.53 6.90
CA ALA A 27 1.08 10.46 7.81
C ALA A 27 1.08 9.97 9.27
N GLU A 28 1.39 8.69 9.52
CA GLU A 28 1.61 8.18 10.88
C GLU A 28 3.04 8.48 11.34
N PRO A 29 3.26 9.30 12.39
CA PRO A 29 4.58 9.78 12.79
C PRO A 29 5.61 8.67 13.05
N GLY A 30 5.19 7.56 13.66
CA GLY A 30 6.08 6.43 13.92
C GLY A 30 6.62 5.81 12.62
N VAL A 31 5.75 5.67 11.61
CA VAL A 31 6.14 5.20 10.28
C VAL A 31 7.01 6.23 9.56
N ALA A 32 6.63 7.52 9.60
CA ALA A 32 7.38 8.60 8.96
C ALA A 32 8.83 8.66 9.45
N ARG A 33 9.04 8.56 10.77
CA ARG A 33 10.37 8.58 11.41
C ARG A 33 11.19 7.34 11.07
N GLY A 34 10.59 6.15 11.13
CA GLY A 34 11.27 4.92 10.72
C GLY A 34 11.73 4.96 9.26
N VAL A 35 10.92 5.54 8.38
CA VAL A 35 11.32 5.81 6.98
C VAL A 35 12.43 6.85 6.91
N ALA A 36 12.32 7.92 7.69
CA ALA A 36 13.27 9.03 7.66
C ALA A 36 14.68 8.64 8.08
N GLU A 37 14.79 7.83 9.13
CA GLU A 37 16.06 7.52 9.78
C GLU A 37 16.73 6.26 9.21
N HIS A 38 15.96 5.34 8.62
CA HIS A 38 16.48 4.03 8.20
C HIS A 38 16.28 3.68 6.72
N SER A 39 15.62 4.54 5.94
CA SER A 39 15.30 4.21 4.55
C SER A 39 15.98 5.15 3.57
N THR A 40 16.59 4.57 2.52
CA THR A 40 16.90 5.28 1.26
C THR A 40 15.62 5.46 0.42
N PHE A 41 14.50 5.72 1.09
CA PHE A 41 13.14 5.62 0.55
C PHE A 41 12.94 6.49 -0.70
N THR A 42 13.49 7.70 -0.70
CA THR A 42 13.41 8.63 -1.84
C THR A 42 14.32 8.25 -3.00
N ASP A 43 15.38 7.48 -2.72
CA ASP A 43 16.38 7.12 -3.74
C ASP A 43 15.96 5.86 -4.50
N ARG A 44 15.17 4.99 -3.86
CA ARG A 44 14.71 3.71 -4.45
C ARG A 44 13.22 3.43 -4.22
N PRO A 45 12.30 4.37 -4.55
CA PRO A 45 10.87 4.22 -4.29
C PRO A 45 10.26 3.01 -5.02
N ILE A 46 10.73 2.72 -6.23
CA ILE A 46 10.30 1.55 -7.02
C ILE A 46 10.68 0.25 -6.32
N ASN A 47 11.88 0.15 -5.74
CA ASN A 47 12.33 -1.06 -5.08
C ASN A 47 11.54 -1.30 -3.78
N ARG A 48 11.19 -0.23 -3.05
CA ARG A 48 10.30 -0.35 -1.88
C ARG A 48 8.91 -0.80 -2.29
N LEU A 49 8.31 -0.18 -3.31
CA LEU A 49 7.00 -0.56 -3.82
C LEU A 49 6.99 -2.04 -4.24
N LYS A 50 8.02 -2.49 -4.96
CA LYS A 50 8.21 -3.89 -5.32
C LYS A 50 8.32 -4.79 -4.09
N GLY A 51 9.11 -4.40 -3.08
CA GLY A 51 9.26 -5.18 -1.85
C GLY A 51 7.93 -5.37 -1.11
N THR A 52 7.15 -4.30 -0.94
CA THR A 52 5.81 -4.36 -0.32
C THR A 52 4.85 -5.21 -1.13
N LEU A 53 4.78 -5.04 -2.45
CA LEU A 53 3.85 -5.80 -3.27
C LEU A 53 4.26 -7.26 -3.44
N THR A 54 5.56 -7.57 -3.52
CA THR A 54 6.05 -8.96 -3.45
C THR A 54 5.65 -9.61 -2.13
N TYR A 55 5.72 -8.89 -1.00
CA TYR A 55 5.22 -9.40 0.27
C TYR A 55 3.70 -9.66 0.22
N VAL A 56 2.91 -8.68 -0.22
CA VAL A 56 1.44 -8.80 -0.32
C VAL A 56 1.04 -9.98 -1.19
N TYR A 57 1.58 -10.08 -2.40
CA TYR A 57 1.25 -11.16 -3.32
C TYR A 57 1.72 -12.52 -2.83
N ALA A 58 2.89 -12.61 -2.19
CA ALA A 58 3.34 -13.88 -1.63
C ALA A 58 2.44 -14.36 -0.48
N VAL A 59 1.99 -13.46 0.40
CA VAL A 59 1.10 -13.83 1.51
C VAL A 59 -0.28 -14.26 1.03
N VAL A 60 -0.80 -13.65 -0.04
CA VAL A 60 -2.15 -13.94 -0.55
C VAL A 60 -2.15 -15.10 -1.56
N TYR A 61 -1.12 -15.20 -2.40
CA TYR A 61 -1.09 -16.09 -3.58
C TYR A 61 0.11 -17.04 -3.64
N GLY A 62 1.10 -16.87 -2.77
CA GLY A 62 2.34 -17.63 -2.83
C GLY A 62 2.26 -18.99 -2.12
N THR A 63 3.30 -19.80 -2.29
CA THR A 63 3.50 -21.04 -1.53
C THR A 63 4.01 -20.75 -0.11
N ASP A 64 3.94 -21.74 0.79
CA ASP A 64 4.49 -21.62 2.14
C ASP A 64 5.97 -21.23 2.15
N GLU A 65 6.77 -21.73 1.19
CA GLU A 65 8.18 -21.36 1.01
C GLU A 65 8.33 -19.89 0.63
N GLN A 66 7.52 -19.40 -0.31
CA GLN A 66 7.52 -18.01 -0.72
C GLN A 66 7.10 -17.09 0.43
N VAL A 67 6.08 -17.48 1.22
CA VAL A 67 5.66 -16.76 2.43
C VAL A 67 6.81 -16.72 3.45
N LYS A 68 7.46 -17.85 3.74
CA LYS A 68 8.62 -17.90 4.66
C LYS A 68 9.75 -16.98 4.18
N GLU A 69 10.05 -16.97 2.89
CA GLU A 69 11.11 -16.15 2.31
C GLU A 69 10.81 -14.64 2.41
N VAL A 70 9.60 -14.21 2.04
CA VAL A 70 9.25 -12.78 2.18
C VAL A 70 9.21 -12.33 3.64
N ARG A 71 8.73 -13.18 4.56
CA ARG A 71 8.78 -12.89 6.01
C ARG A 71 10.21 -12.70 6.49
N ARG A 72 11.13 -13.58 6.07
CA ARG A 72 12.56 -13.47 6.40
C ARG A 72 13.17 -12.17 5.86
N ARG A 73 12.87 -11.80 4.61
CA ARG A 73 13.33 -10.54 4.00
C ARG A 73 12.81 -9.31 4.73
N VAL A 74 11.52 -9.26 5.01
CA VAL A 74 10.90 -8.14 5.72
C VAL A 74 11.44 -8.04 7.14
N ASN A 75 11.55 -9.15 7.88
CA ASN A 75 12.13 -9.14 9.23
C ASN A 75 13.58 -8.65 9.23
N ARG A 76 14.40 -9.05 8.26
CA ARG A 76 15.77 -8.53 8.14
C ARG A 76 15.79 -7.03 7.88
N ALA A 77 14.90 -6.53 7.03
CA ALA A 77 14.79 -5.10 6.72
C ALA A 77 14.22 -4.29 7.89
N HIS A 78 13.30 -4.85 8.68
CA HIS A 78 12.67 -4.22 9.84
C HIS A 78 13.53 -4.28 11.10
N ALA A 79 14.43 -5.25 11.22
CA ALA A 79 15.30 -5.43 12.38
C ALA A 79 16.01 -4.14 12.84
N PRO A 80 16.65 -3.33 11.96
CA PRO A 80 17.29 -2.09 12.39
C PRO A 80 16.32 -0.91 12.59
N VAL A 81 15.06 -1.01 12.18
CA VAL A 81 14.11 0.11 12.15
C VAL A 81 13.43 0.25 13.51
N ARG A 82 14.18 0.79 14.47
CA ARG A 82 13.72 1.04 15.83
C ARG A 82 14.50 2.17 16.46
N ARG A 83 13.82 2.97 17.27
CA ARG A 83 14.41 4.02 18.10
C ARG A 83 13.65 4.08 19.43
N ALA A 84 14.39 4.09 20.54
CA ALA A 84 13.81 4.25 21.86
C ALA A 84 13.13 5.63 22.02
N ALA A 85 12.16 5.71 22.91
CA ALA A 85 11.56 6.98 23.29
C ALA A 85 12.58 7.89 23.98
N ASP A 86 12.44 9.20 23.77
CA ASP A 86 13.21 10.26 24.42
C ASP A 86 12.35 11.53 24.57
N ASP A 87 12.90 12.59 25.17
CA ASP A 87 12.19 13.85 25.42
C ASP A 87 11.61 14.52 24.14
N LYS A 88 12.08 14.12 22.95
CA LYS A 88 11.68 14.69 21.65
C LYS A 88 10.78 13.75 20.86
N SER A 89 10.62 12.50 21.28
CA SER A 89 10.01 11.44 20.47
C SER A 89 9.44 10.31 21.31
N PRO A 90 8.21 9.84 21.05
CA PRO A 90 7.69 8.61 21.67
C PRO A 90 8.44 7.33 21.23
N GLY A 91 9.46 7.46 20.36
CA GLY A 91 10.16 6.34 19.75
C GLY A 91 9.35 5.71 18.62
N TYR A 92 9.90 4.66 18.03
CA TYR A 92 9.19 3.82 17.06
C TYR A 92 9.86 2.45 16.97
N ASN A 93 9.10 1.47 16.50
CA ASN A 93 9.61 0.14 16.21
C ASN A 93 8.82 -0.45 15.04
N ALA A 94 9.50 -0.97 14.02
CA ALA A 94 8.83 -1.63 12.89
C ALA A 94 8.08 -2.92 13.29
N TYR A 95 8.32 -3.43 14.50
CA TYR A 95 7.57 -4.52 15.13
C TYR A 95 6.42 -4.04 16.04
N ASP A 96 6.18 -2.73 16.14
CA ASP A 96 5.03 -2.21 16.88
C ASP A 96 3.73 -2.65 16.20
N ALA A 97 2.88 -3.33 16.96
CA ALA A 97 1.65 -3.90 16.43
C ALA A 97 0.64 -2.83 16.02
N GLY A 98 0.62 -1.66 16.68
CA GLY A 98 -0.23 -0.53 16.29
C GLY A 98 0.18 0.08 14.95
N LEU A 99 1.48 0.25 14.71
CA LEU A 99 2.00 0.70 13.42
C LEU A 99 1.77 -0.34 12.31
N GLN A 100 1.94 -1.63 12.60
CA GLN A 100 1.63 -2.70 11.64
C GLN A 100 0.14 -2.75 11.31
N LEU A 101 -0.73 -2.58 12.31
CA LEU A 101 -2.17 -2.47 12.11
C LEU A 101 -2.50 -1.31 11.16
N TRP A 102 -1.93 -0.12 11.39
CA TRP A 102 -2.15 1.02 10.50
C TRP A 102 -1.67 0.74 9.07
N VAL A 103 -0.46 0.20 8.89
CA VAL A 103 0.05 -0.14 7.56
C VAL A 103 -0.88 -1.12 6.84
N THR A 104 -1.32 -2.19 7.50
CA THR A 104 -2.26 -3.16 6.91
C THR A 104 -3.62 -2.54 6.60
N ALA A 105 -4.15 -1.70 7.50
CA ALA A 105 -5.41 -0.98 7.30
C ALA A 105 -5.37 -0.09 6.05
N THR A 106 -4.27 0.65 5.85
CA THR A 106 -4.13 1.50 4.64
C THR A 106 -4.06 0.69 3.35
N LEU A 107 -3.52 -0.53 3.39
CA LEU A 107 -3.50 -1.42 2.22
C LEU A 107 -4.91 -1.91 1.90
N TYR A 108 -5.67 -2.34 2.92
CA TYR A 108 -7.06 -2.79 2.76
C TYR A 108 -7.95 -1.68 2.20
N ASP A 109 -8.00 -0.54 2.88
CA ASP A 109 -8.86 0.57 2.52
C ASP A 109 -8.50 1.16 1.14
N THR A 110 -7.21 1.22 0.80
CA THR A 110 -6.79 1.63 -0.54
C THR A 110 -7.24 0.64 -1.61
N ALA A 111 -7.09 -0.65 -1.36
CA ALA A 111 -7.49 -1.65 -2.33
C ALA A 111 -9.00 -1.67 -2.53
N LEU A 112 -9.79 -1.63 -1.45
CA LEU A 112 -11.24 -1.53 -1.52
C LEU A 112 -11.66 -0.27 -2.32
N THR A 113 -11.07 0.89 -2.01
CA THR A 113 -11.32 2.14 -2.73
C THR A 113 -11.08 2.01 -4.24
N ILE A 114 -9.98 1.36 -4.64
CA ILE A 114 -9.64 1.19 -6.07
C ILE A 114 -10.57 0.19 -6.73
N ILE A 115 -10.80 -0.96 -6.11
CA ILE A 115 -11.65 -2.02 -6.63
C ILE A 115 -13.07 -1.49 -6.85
N GLU A 116 -13.66 -0.81 -5.87
CA GLU A 116 -15.02 -0.29 -6.01
C GLU A 116 -15.13 0.82 -7.05
N LYS A 117 -14.08 1.63 -7.25
CA LYS A 117 -14.05 2.62 -8.34
C LYS A 117 -13.98 2.00 -9.74
N VAL A 118 -13.55 0.75 -9.87
CA VAL A 118 -13.34 0.07 -11.16
C VAL A 118 -14.43 -0.94 -11.45
N TYR A 119 -14.81 -1.74 -10.45
CA TYR A 119 -15.76 -2.85 -10.56
C TYR A 119 -17.15 -2.52 -10.01
N GLY A 120 -17.30 -1.37 -9.33
CA GLY A 120 -18.50 -1.05 -8.57
C GLY A 120 -18.45 -1.61 -7.14
N PRO A 121 -19.44 -1.26 -6.29
CA PRO A 121 -19.50 -1.75 -4.92
C PRO A 121 -19.46 -3.27 -4.87
N LEU A 122 -18.70 -3.82 -3.92
CA LEU A 122 -18.70 -5.26 -3.68
C LEU A 122 -19.99 -5.66 -2.96
N ASP A 123 -20.51 -6.85 -3.27
CA ASP A 123 -21.50 -7.48 -2.41
C ASP A 123 -20.90 -7.83 -1.04
N ASP A 124 -21.74 -8.04 -0.03
CA ASP A 124 -21.26 -8.23 1.35
C ASP A 124 -20.37 -9.45 1.53
N GLU A 125 -20.67 -10.56 0.85
CA GLU A 125 -19.84 -11.77 0.90
C GLU A 125 -18.45 -11.48 0.33
N SER A 126 -18.40 -10.80 -0.82
CA SER A 126 -17.16 -10.36 -1.44
C SER A 126 -16.41 -9.34 -0.58
N ALA A 127 -17.09 -8.39 0.06
CA ALA A 127 -16.43 -7.41 0.93
C ALA A 127 -15.84 -8.07 2.19
N ASP A 128 -16.56 -9.02 2.78
CA ASP A 128 -16.15 -9.74 3.99
C ASP A 128 -14.98 -10.68 3.76
N ALA A 129 -14.96 -11.42 2.64
CA ALA A 129 -13.80 -12.25 2.33
C ALA A 129 -12.57 -11.39 2.02
N MET A 130 -12.73 -10.18 1.46
CA MET A 130 -11.60 -9.28 1.16
C MET A 130 -10.99 -8.84 2.47
N TYR A 131 -11.86 -8.46 3.40
CA TYR A 131 -11.49 -8.06 4.74
C TYR A 131 -10.68 -9.16 5.46
N ARG A 132 -11.13 -10.43 5.37
CA ARG A 132 -10.41 -11.57 5.96
C ARG A 132 -9.06 -11.84 5.30
N ASP A 133 -8.93 -11.66 3.99
CA ASP A 133 -7.65 -11.85 3.31
C ASP A 133 -6.62 -10.78 3.71
N TYR A 134 -7.05 -9.55 3.94
CA TYR A 134 -6.16 -8.48 4.41
C TYR A 134 -5.70 -8.68 5.86
N ALA A 135 -6.48 -9.37 6.70
CA ALA A 135 -6.03 -9.76 8.03
C ALA A 135 -4.76 -10.64 7.98
N LYS A 136 -4.62 -11.49 6.96
CA LYS A 136 -3.45 -12.35 6.74
C LYS A 136 -2.17 -11.54 6.51
N LEU A 137 -2.27 -10.37 5.87
CA LEU A 137 -1.12 -9.48 5.64
C LEU A 137 -0.54 -8.93 6.95
N GLY A 138 -1.38 -8.65 7.94
CA GLY A 138 -0.87 -8.23 9.26
C GLY A 138 -0.25 -9.41 10.01
N THR A 139 -1.00 -10.51 10.10
CA THR A 139 -0.64 -11.66 10.94
C THR A 139 0.55 -12.46 10.41
N ALA A 140 0.81 -12.42 9.10
CA ALA A 140 2.02 -13.01 8.52
C ALA A 140 3.30 -12.27 8.96
N LEU A 141 3.23 -11.08 9.55
CA LEU A 141 4.36 -10.43 10.22
C LEU A 141 4.28 -10.65 11.73
N GLN A 142 3.86 -9.64 12.49
CA GLN A 142 3.81 -9.66 13.95
C GLN A 142 2.52 -9.05 14.51
N LEU A 143 1.56 -8.65 13.68
CA LEU A 143 0.28 -8.16 14.15
C LEU A 143 -0.49 -9.32 14.80
N PRO A 144 -0.81 -9.25 16.10
CA PRO A 144 -1.68 -10.24 16.72
C PRO A 144 -3.05 -10.23 16.04
N GLY A 145 -3.61 -11.41 15.73
CA GLY A 145 -4.86 -11.51 14.96
C GLY A 145 -6.03 -10.74 15.59
N GLN A 146 -6.10 -10.72 16.92
CA GLN A 146 -7.11 -9.99 17.69
C GLN A 146 -7.01 -8.46 17.64
N MET A 147 -5.90 -7.92 17.15
CA MET A 147 -5.77 -6.46 16.93
C MET A 147 -6.33 -6.01 15.59
N TRP A 148 -6.50 -6.93 14.63
CA TRP A 148 -7.29 -6.63 13.44
C TRP A 148 -8.76 -6.46 13.87
N PRO A 149 -9.47 -5.39 13.43
CA PRO A 149 -10.85 -5.21 13.85
C PRO A 149 -11.70 -6.42 13.45
N GLU A 150 -12.66 -6.80 14.29
CA GLU A 150 -13.37 -8.07 14.17
C GLU A 150 -14.14 -8.18 12.84
N ASP A 151 -14.74 -7.08 12.40
CA ASP A 151 -15.51 -6.98 11.17
C ASP A 151 -15.31 -5.63 10.47
N ARG A 152 -15.97 -5.44 9.32
CA ARG A 152 -15.92 -4.20 8.53
C ARG A 152 -16.50 -2.99 9.26
N ALA A 153 -17.46 -3.18 10.18
CA ALA A 153 -18.05 -2.08 10.95
C ALA A 153 -17.05 -1.58 12.01
N ALA A 154 -16.44 -2.50 12.76
CA ALA A 154 -15.36 -2.20 13.69
C ALA A 154 -14.16 -1.55 12.98
N PHE A 155 -13.84 -2.02 11.76
CA PHE A 155 -12.83 -1.37 10.92
C PHE A 155 -13.20 0.07 10.59
N GLY A 156 -14.45 0.34 10.17
CA GLY A 156 -14.93 1.69 9.88
C GLY A 156 -14.75 2.63 11.08
N HIS A 157 -15.13 2.19 12.28
CA HIS A 157 -14.94 2.96 13.51
C HIS A 157 -13.46 3.27 13.78
N TYR A 158 -12.59 2.26 13.70
CA TYR A 158 -11.13 2.43 13.85
C TYR A 158 -10.57 3.41 12.81
N TRP A 159 -10.97 3.25 11.54
CA TRP A 159 -10.52 4.07 10.43
C TRP A 159 -10.91 5.54 10.62
N ASP A 160 -12.17 5.81 10.97
CA ASP A 160 -12.69 7.16 11.18
C ASP A 160 -12.05 7.86 12.39
N GLU A 161 -11.78 7.12 13.46
CA GLU A 161 -11.03 7.64 14.60
C GLU A 161 -9.60 8.01 14.20
N LYS A 162 -8.88 7.10 13.53
CA LYS A 162 -7.53 7.36 13.04
C LYS A 162 -7.50 8.55 12.09
N MET A 163 -8.40 8.60 11.11
CA MET A 163 -8.46 9.68 10.14
C MET A 163 -8.73 11.05 10.76
N ARG A 164 -9.51 11.12 11.85
CA ARG A 164 -9.72 12.38 12.58
C ARG A 164 -8.46 12.88 13.28
N ALA A 165 -7.66 11.98 13.85
CA ALA A 165 -6.42 12.30 14.57
C ALA A 165 -5.21 12.52 13.65
N LEU A 166 -5.18 11.85 12.49
CA LEU A 166 -4.01 11.78 11.62
C LEU A 166 -3.69 13.13 10.97
N ARG A 167 -2.42 13.56 11.08
CA ARG A 167 -1.90 14.77 10.43
C ARG A 167 -0.50 14.48 9.91
N ALA A 168 -0.22 14.86 8.66
CA ALA A 168 1.12 14.65 8.12
C ALA A 168 2.10 15.68 8.71
N ASP A 169 3.11 15.20 9.46
CA ASP A 169 4.16 16.05 10.01
C ASP A 169 5.21 16.46 8.96
N GLU A 170 6.21 17.24 9.36
CA GLU A 170 7.25 17.71 8.45
C GLU A 170 8.02 16.56 7.77
N ASN A 171 8.28 15.47 8.50
CA ASN A 171 8.95 14.29 7.93
C ASN A 171 8.04 13.64 6.88
N ALA A 172 6.78 13.40 7.22
CA ALA A 172 5.78 12.85 6.32
C ALA A 172 5.75 13.67 5.02
N VAL A 173 5.58 15.00 5.12
CA VAL A 173 5.51 15.90 3.97
C VAL A 173 6.81 15.86 3.15
N ARG A 174 7.98 15.90 3.80
CA ARG A 174 9.28 15.82 3.11
C ARG A 174 9.43 14.54 2.30
N PHE A 175 9.15 13.38 2.90
CA PHE A 175 9.30 12.08 2.24
C PHE A 175 8.19 11.83 1.21
N GLY A 176 6.96 12.26 1.50
CA GLY A 176 5.85 12.23 0.55
C GLY A 176 6.15 13.08 -0.68
N ARG A 177 6.69 14.29 -0.53
CA ARG A 177 7.13 15.11 -1.66
C ARG A 177 8.31 14.50 -2.40
N GLY A 178 9.27 13.91 -1.70
CA GLY A 178 10.37 13.17 -2.34
C GLY A 178 9.89 12.02 -3.22
N LEU A 179 8.84 11.30 -2.79
CA LEU A 179 8.17 10.27 -3.57
C LEU A 179 7.45 10.85 -4.79
N LEU A 180 6.70 11.95 -4.62
CA LEU A 180 5.84 12.51 -5.66
C LEU A 180 6.59 13.38 -6.68
N TYR A 181 7.76 13.91 -6.31
CA TYR A 181 8.60 14.81 -7.11
C TYR A 181 10.06 14.32 -7.12
N PRO A 182 10.33 13.13 -7.66
CA PRO A 182 11.67 12.58 -7.70
C PRO A 182 12.59 13.46 -8.56
N LYS A 183 13.76 13.83 -8.01
CA LYS A 183 14.76 14.67 -8.70
C LYS A 183 15.75 13.85 -9.52
N ARG A 184 15.99 12.59 -9.15
CA ARG A 184 16.95 11.68 -9.77
C ARG A 184 16.31 10.32 -9.96
N ALA A 185 15.80 10.05 -11.16
CA ALA A 185 15.21 8.77 -11.52
C ALA A 185 15.31 8.54 -13.03
N ALA A 186 15.05 7.31 -13.48
CA ALA A 186 15.00 6.99 -14.90
C ALA A 186 13.93 7.82 -15.63
N LEU A 187 14.20 8.20 -16.89
CA LEU A 187 13.33 9.10 -17.67
C LEU A 187 11.89 8.60 -17.78
N TRP A 188 11.70 7.28 -17.98
CA TRP A 188 10.38 6.67 -18.05
C TRP A 188 9.59 6.84 -16.74
N TYR A 189 10.27 6.82 -15.59
CA TYR A 189 9.64 7.01 -14.29
C TYR A 189 9.21 8.47 -14.13
N LEU A 190 10.09 9.43 -14.47
CA LEU A 190 9.75 10.85 -14.47
C LEU A 190 8.54 11.17 -15.35
N ALA A 191 8.39 10.48 -16.48
CA ALA A 191 7.24 10.64 -17.38
C ALA A 191 5.90 10.17 -16.76
N ILE A 192 5.92 9.10 -15.94
CA ILE A 192 4.71 8.55 -15.29
C ILE A 192 4.30 9.37 -14.06
N MET A 193 5.26 10.01 -13.38
CA MET A 193 5.03 10.66 -12.08
C MET A 193 3.94 11.74 -12.05
N PRO A 194 3.78 12.63 -13.05
CA PRO A 194 2.68 13.59 -13.05
C PRO A 194 1.30 12.92 -12.97
N PHE A 195 1.13 11.81 -13.69
CA PHE A 195 -0.12 11.05 -13.66
C PHE A 195 -0.29 10.28 -12.34
N ALA A 196 0.77 9.63 -11.85
CA ALA A 196 0.74 8.97 -10.54
C ALA A 196 0.41 9.95 -9.41
N ARG A 197 0.97 11.17 -9.44
CA ARG A 197 0.67 12.24 -8.49
C ARG A 197 -0.78 12.71 -8.61
N PHE A 198 -1.30 12.84 -9.82
CA PHE A 198 -2.70 13.21 -10.06
C PHE A 198 -3.67 12.17 -9.47
N LEU A 199 -3.43 10.89 -9.71
CA LEU A 199 -4.23 9.81 -9.11
C LEU A 199 -4.11 9.81 -7.59
N THR A 200 -2.88 9.91 -7.08
CA THR A 200 -2.61 9.96 -5.64
C THR A 200 -3.35 11.11 -4.96
N ALA A 201 -3.32 12.30 -5.54
CA ALA A 201 -4.04 13.46 -5.04
C ALA A 201 -5.55 13.20 -5.02
N GLY A 202 -6.14 12.72 -6.12
CA GLY A 202 -7.59 12.48 -6.18
C GLY A 202 -8.08 11.32 -5.31
N LEU A 203 -7.19 10.40 -4.92
CA LEU A 203 -7.51 9.27 -4.05
C LEU A 203 -7.31 9.57 -2.55
N LEU A 204 -6.53 10.59 -2.22
CA LEU A 204 -6.30 10.98 -0.83
C LEU A 204 -7.53 11.69 -0.24
N PRO A 205 -7.82 11.51 1.06
CA PRO A 205 -8.73 12.37 1.81
C PRO A 205 -8.30 13.84 1.75
N ASP A 206 -9.27 14.75 1.78
CA ASP A 206 -9.06 16.18 1.58
C ASP A 206 -8.03 16.78 2.55
N GLN A 207 -8.08 16.39 3.83
CA GLN A 207 -7.14 16.85 4.85
C GLN A 207 -5.69 16.48 4.49
N LEU A 208 -5.41 15.19 4.25
CA LEU A 208 -4.05 14.75 3.93
C LEU A 208 -3.57 15.32 2.60
N ARG A 209 -4.48 15.46 1.62
CA ARG A 209 -4.15 16.11 0.35
C ARG A 209 -3.64 17.54 0.58
N GLN A 210 -4.24 18.28 1.51
CA GLN A 210 -3.78 19.61 1.91
C GLN A 210 -2.46 19.54 2.68
N ASP A 211 -2.31 18.64 3.64
CA ASP A 211 -1.07 18.47 4.41
C ASP A 211 0.14 18.22 3.50
N PHE A 212 0.00 17.36 2.48
CA PHE A 212 1.06 17.10 1.50
C PHE A 212 1.25 18.23 0.46
N GLY A 213 0.39 19.26 0.47
CA GLY A 213 0.43 20.40 -0.44
C GLY A 213 0.01 20.04 -1.88
N LEU A 214 -0.91 19.10 -2.05
CA LEU A 214 -1.42 18.67 -3.34
C LEU A 214 -2.64 19.50 -3.73
N ALA A 215 -2.40 20.58 -4.48
CA ALA A 215 -3.47 21.47 -4.92
C ALA A 215 -4.57 20.72 -5.71
N TRP A 216 -5.82 20.88 -5.30
CA TRP A 216 -6.97 20.23 -5.91
C TRP A 216 -8.04 21.25 -6.27
N SER A 217 -8.56 21.14 -7.49
CA SER A 217 -9.56 22.08 -8.02
C SER A 217 -10.74 21.29 -8.57
N HIS A 218 -11.88 21.96 -8.78
CA HIS A 218 -13.03 21.32 -9.44
C HIS A 218 -12.68 20.78 -10.85
N ARG A 219 -11.70 21.35 -11.55
CA ARG A 219 -11.22 20.81 -12.84
C ARG A 219 -10.45 19.51 -12.64
N HIS A 220 -9.65 19.38 -11.59
CA HIS A 220 -8.98 18.14 -11.22
C HIS A 220 -10.00 17.05 -10.88
N GLU A 221 -10.99 17.38 -10.05
CA GLU A 221 -12.07 16.47 -9.65
C GLU A 221 -12.83 15.90 -10.85
N ARG A 222 -13.26 16.76 -11.78
CA ARG A 222 -13.95 16.31 -13.00
C ARG A 222 -13.08 15.39 -13.87
N ARG A 223 -11.80 15.72 -14.02
CA ARG A 223 -10.85 14.88 -14.77
C ARG A 223 -10.64 13.54 -14.09
N PHE A 224 -10.52 13.52 -12.76
CA PHE A 224 -10.29 12.32 -11.97
C PHE A 224 -11.47 11.35 -12.09
N ASN A 225 -12.68 11.88 -11.90
CA ASN A 225 -13.91 11.09 -12.08
C ASN A 225 -14.06 10.58 -13.51
N ARG A 226 -13.67 11.36 -14.53
CA ARG A 226 -13.64 10.88 -15.92
C ARG A 226 -12.59 9.78 -16.11
N THR A 227 -11.40 9.91 -15.54
CA THR A 227 -10.34 8.89 -15.61
C THR A 227 -10.83 7.57 -15.02
N PHE A 228 -11.39 7.58 -13.81
CA PHE A 228 -11.90 6.35 -13.19
C PHE A 228 -13.12 5.78 -13.92
N LYS A 229 -14.02 6.62 -14.48
CA LYS A 229 -15.10 6.13 -15.35
C LYS A 229 -14.56 5.40 -16.58
N ILE A 230 -13.51 5.93 -17.22
CA ILE A 230 -12.89 5.26 -18.37
C ILE A 230 -12.23 3.95 -17.92
N LEU A 231 -11.47 3.97 -16.82
CA LEU A 231 -10.82 2.77 -16.27
C LEU A 231 -11.84 1.69 -15.92
N ALA A 232 -12.95 2.03 -15.27
CA ALA A 232 -14.04 1.10 -14.96
C ALA A 232 -14.64 0.45 -16.23
N LEU A 233 -14.69 1.17 -17.34
CA LEU A 233 -15.22 0.66 -18.61
C LEU A 233 -14.22 -0.17 -19.42
N THR A 234 -12.92 0.09 -19.28
CA THR A 234 -11.88 -0.50 -20.14
C THR A 234 -11.04 -1.55 -19.42
N TYR A 235 -10.69 -1.34 -18.15
CA TYR A 235 -9.79 -2.22 -17.40
C TYR A 235 -10.35 -3.63 -17.23
N PRO A 236 -11.63 -3.86 -16.85
CA PRO A 236 -12.17 -5.22 -16.71
C PRO A 236 -12.19 -6.03 -18.01
N LYS A 237 -12.08 -5.36 -19.17
CA LYS A 237 -12.04 -6.00 -20.50
C LYS A 237 -10.65 -6.46 -20.89
N LEU A 238 -9.61 -6.09 -20.13
CA LEU A 238 -8.25 -6.53 -20.40
C LEU A 238 -8.10 -8.03 -20.10
N PRO A 239 -7.31 -8.77 -20.90
CA PRO A 239 -6.95 -10.15 -20.61
C PRO A 239 -6.39 -10.32 -19.20
N VAL A 240 -6.77 -11.40 -18.53
CA VAL A 240 -6.34 -11.75 -17.16
C VAL A 240 -4.81 -11.68 -17.01
N GLY A 241 -4.05 -12.18 -17.99
CA GLY A 241 -2.58 -12.12 -17.93
C GLY A 241 -2.00 -10.70 -17.87
N ILE A 242 -2.66 -9.70 -18.47
CA ILE A 242 -2.26 -8.29 -18.34
C ILE A 242 -2.67 -7.76 -16.96
N ARG A 243 -3.89 -8.10 -16.53
CA ARG A 243 -4.43 -7.68 -15.25
C ARG A 243 -3.63 -8.25 -14.07
N HIS A 244 -3.07 -9.45 -14.17
CA HIS A 244 -2.33 -10.11 -13.10
C HIS A 244 -0.81 -10.11 -13.29
N TRP A 245 -0.31 -9.52 -14.38
CA TRP A 245 1.11 -9.52 -14.74
C TRP A 245 2.03 -9.12 -13.59
N PHE A 246 1.64 -8.11 -12.80
CA PHE A 246 2.50 -7.60 -11.74
C PHE A 246 2.62 -8.56 -10.55
N LYS A 247 1.52 -9.26 -10.20
CA LYS A 247 1.54 -10.37 -9.23
C LYS A 247 2.46 -11.48 -9.74
N ASP A 248 2.28 -11.92 -10.98
CA ASP A 248 3.08 -13.00 -11.56
C ASP A 248 4.58 -12.62 -11.62
N TYR A 249 4.89 -11.37 -12.01
CA TYR A 249 6.25 -10.82 -11.95
C TYR A 249 6.84 -10.92 -10.55
N CYS A 250 6.10 -10.51 -9.52
CA CYS A 250 6.56 -10.53 -8.14
C CYS A 250 6.81 -11.95 -7.61
N LEU A 251 5.92 -12.90 -7.89
CA LEU A 251 6.06 -14.29 -7.44
C LEU A 251 7.22 -15.01 -8.15
N ASN A 252 7.36 -14.83 -9.47
CA ASN A 252 8.46 -15.41 -10.24
C ASN A 252 9.85 -14.95 -9.75
N GLN A 253 9.96 -13.71 -9.25
CA GLN A 253 11.21 -13.21 -8.68
C GLN A 253 11.63 -13.93 -7.39
N LEU A 254 10.66 -14.45 -6.61
CA LEU A 254 10.95 -15.26 -5.42
C LEU A 254 11.49 -16.63 -5.80
N ASP A 255 10.97 -17.23 -6.86
CA ASP A 255 11.44 -18.54 -7.35
C ASP A 255 12.88 -18.47 -7.86
N ILE A 256 13.21 -17.44 -8.63
CA ILE A 256 14.58 -17.20 -9.12
C ILE A 256 15.55 -17.05 -7.95
N SER A 257 15.18 -16.23 -6.97
CA SER A 257 16.02 -16.02 -5.79
C SER A 257 16.24 -17.31 -4.99
N SER A 258 15.20 -18.13 -4.86
CA SER A 258 15.25 -19.39 -4.11
C SER A 258 16.13 -20.42 -4.81
N ARG A 259 16.03 -20.52 -6.14
CA ARG A 259 16.92 -21.38 -6.95
C ARG A 259 18.38 -20.95 -6.86
N GLN A 260 18.65 -19.64 -6.88
CA GLN A 260 20.01 -19.12 -6.72
C GLN A 260 20.58 -19.40 -5.33
N ALA A 261 19.77 -19.30 -4.28
CA ALA A 261 20.19 -19.61 -2.91
C ALA A 261 20.45 -21.10 -2.67
N MET A 262 19.79 -22.00 -3.40
CA MET A 262 20.04 -23.45 -3.35
C MET A 262 21.27 -23.88 -4.16
N ALA A 263 21.71 -23.06 -5.11
CA ALA A 263 22.85 -23.33 -5.98
C ALA A 263 24.18 -22.75 -5.46
N ALA A 264 24.16 -21.99 -4.36
CA ALA A 264 25.30 -21.35 -3.71
C ALA A 264 25.61 -22.01 -2.37
#